data_AF-A0A9N8MRY9-F1
#
_entry.id   AF-A0A9N8MRY9-F1
#
_cell.length_a   1.000
_cell.length_b   1.000
_cell.length_c   1.000
_cell.angle_alpha   90.00
_cell.angle_beta   90.00
_cell.angle_gamma   90.00
#
_symmetry.space_group_name_H-M   'P 1'
#
loop_
_entity.id
_entity.type
_entity.pdbx_description
1 polymer ?
#
loop_
_entity_poly.entity_id
_entity_poly.type
_entity_poly.pdbx_seq_one_letter_code
_entity_poly.pdbx_strand_id
1 'polypeptide(L)' 'MDNIDQAKVAELQRESANAHALARNAYESAKTEADLNSAAIKQQAAARAYRSAVSAREAVLGI' A
#
# COMPACT_ATOMS: atom_id res chain seq x y z
N MET A 1 -12.17 -7.89 22.98
CA MET A 1 -12.09 -7.15 21.72
C MET A 1 -10.81 -6.37 21.78
N ASP A 2 -9.83 -6.73 20.96
CA ASP A 2 -8.55 -6.05 20.92
C ASP A 2 -8.76 -4.58 20.56
N ASN A 3 -8.12 -3.70 21.33
CA ASN A 3 -8.06 -2.26 21.07
C ASN A 3 -7.31 -2.02 19.75
N ILE A 4 -8.00 -2.17 18.63
CA ILE A 4 -7.44 -1.80 17.33
C ILE A 4 -7.55 -0.28 17.22
N ASP A 5 -6.40 0.36 17.39
CA ASP A 5 -6.24 1.80 17.34
C ASP A 5 -6.55 2.32 15.93
N GLN A 6 -7.67 3.04 15.80
CA GLN A 6 -8.08 3.64 14.53
C GLN A 6 -7.05 4.61 13.97
N ALA A 7 -6.24 5.24 14.82
CA ALA A 7 -5.13 6.09 14.37
C ALA A 7 -4.07 5.25 13.63
N LYS A 8 -3.78 4.05 14.14
CA LYS A 8 -2.86 3.09 13.51
C LYS A 8 -3.38 2.62 12.15
N VAL A 9 -4.69 2.36 12.03
CA VAL A 9 -5.32 1.97 10.76
C VAL A 9 -5.23 3.11 9.74
N ALA A 10 -5.56 4.34 10.14
CA ALA A 10 -5.47 5.51 9.27
C ALA A 10 -4.02 5.81 8.85
N GLU A 11 -3.05 5.59 9.74
CA GLU A 11 -1.62 5.70 9.46
C GLU A 11 -1.18 4.67 8.41
N LEU A 12 -1.51 3.39 8.58
CA LEU A 12 -1.21 2.33 7.62
C LEU A 12 -1.84 2.58 6.24
N GLN A 13 -3.07 3.10 6.20
CA GLN A 13 -3.71 3.49 4.95
C GLN A 13 -2.96 4.63 4.24
N ARG A 14 -2.50 5.63 4.99
CA ARG A 14 -1.73 6.76 4.46
C ARG A 14 -0.37 6.33 3.94
N GLU A 15 0.35 5.51 4.70
CA GLU A 15 1.63 4.93 4.28
C GLU A 15 1.48 4.11 3.01
N SER A 16 0.42 3.30 2.93
CA SER A 16 0.15 2.48 1.76
C SER A 16 -0.21 3.31 0.53
N ALA A 17 -0.99 4.39 0.68
CA ALA A 17 -1.29 5.30 -0.41
C ALA A 17 -0.03 6.01 -0.93
N ASN A 18 0.85 6.42 -0.01
CA ASN A 18 2.13 7.06 -0.35
C ASN A 18 3.07 6.09 -1.09
N ALA A 19 3.19 4.85 -0.60
CA ALA A 19 3.99 3.82 -1.27
C ALA A 19 3.48 3.54 -2.70
N HIS A 20 2.16 3.53 -2.90
CA HIS A 20 1.55 3.38 -4.22
C HIS A 20 1.90 4.55 -5.16
N ALA A 21 1.81 5.80 -4.67
CA ALA A 21 2.14 6.99 -5.46
C ALA A 21 3.63 7.00 -5.85
N LEU A 22 4.53 6.66 -4.93
CA LEU A 22 5.96 6.53 -5.20
C LEU A 22 6.25 5.46 -6.25
N ALA A 23 5.61 4.30 -6.13
CA ALA A 23 5.79 3.21 -7.08
C ALA A 23 5.26 3.55 -8.48
N ARG A 24 4.16 4.33 -8.57
CA ARG A 24 3.66 4.87 -9.83
C ARG A 24 4.62 5.88 -10.45
N ASN A 25 5.14 6.84 -9.68
CA ASN A 25 6.12 7.80 -10.18
C ASN A 25 7.41 7.12 -10.67
N ALA A 26 7.85 6.07 -9.97
CA ALA A 26 9.00 5.27 -10.39
C ALA A 26 8.76 4.53 -11.72
N TYR A 27 7.54 4.01 -11.93
CA TYR A 27 7.15 3.40 -13.20
C TYR A 27 7.10 4.43 -14.34
N GLU A 28 6.49 5.59 -14.10
CA GLU A 28 6.39 6.66 -15.11
C GLU A 28 7.77 7.27 -15.46
N SER A 29 8.73 7.23 -14.54
CA SER A 29 10.10 7.73 -14.75
C SER A 29 11.08 6.67 -15.27
N ALA A 30 10.66 5.41 -15.35
CA ALA A 30 11.50 4.30 -15.77
C ALA A 30 11.90 4.44 -17.24
N LYS A 31 13.21 4.37 -17.52
CA LYS A 31 13.76 4.50 -18.89
C LYS A 31 14.22 3.17 -19.47
N THR A 32 14.27 2.12 -18.64
CA THR A 32 14.75 0.80 -19.02
C THR A 32 13.77 -0.29 -18.57
N GLU A 33 13.83 -1.45 -19.24
CA GLU A 33 13.03 -2.63 -18.86
C GLU A 33 13.32 -3.10 -17.43
N ALA A 34 14.57 -2.97 -16.99
CA ALA A 34 14.96 -3.31 -15.62
C ALA A 34 14.29 -2.39 -14.58
N ASP A 35 14.15 -1.10 -14.89
CA ASP A 35 13.47 -0.13 -14.03
C ASP A 35 11.96 -0.42 -13.95
N LEU A 36 11.35 -0.78 -15.07
CA LEU A 36 9.93 -1.17 -15.13
C LEU A 36 9.65 -2.41 -14.28
N ASN A 37 10.50 -3.44 -14.38
CA ASN A 37 10.38 -4.65 -13.55
C ASN A 37 10.54 -4.34 -12.06
N SER A 38 11.50 -3.49 -11.69
CA SER A 38 11.70 -3.04 -10.30
C SER A 38 10.48 -2.27 -9.77
N ALA A 39 9.92 -1.37 -10.57
CA ALA A 39 8.72 -0.61 -10.21
C ALA A 39 7.48 -1.51 -10.07
N ALA A 40 7.31 -2.50 -10.95
CA ALA A 40 6.21 -3.46 -10.90
C ALA A 40 6.23 -4.30 -9.61
N ILE A 41 7.41 -4.79 -9.21
CA ILE A 41 7.58 -5.54 -7.94
C ILE A 41 7.18 -4.66 -6.74
N LYS A 42 7.63 -3.40 -6.72
CA LYS A 42 7.29 -2.44 -5.65
C LYS A 42 5.80 -2.11 -5.62
N GLN A 43 5.15 -1.93 -6.78
CA GLN A 43 3.71 -1.73 -6.86
C GLN A 43 2.94 -2.94 -6.34
N GLN A 44 3.37 -4.16 -6.67
CA GLN A 44 2.69 -5.37 -6.21
C GLN A 44 2.81 -5.55 -4.69
N ALA A 45 3.97 -5.24 -4.11
CA ALA A 45 4.16 -5.24 -2.67
C ALA A 45 3.26 -4.19 -1.97
N ALA A 46 3.23 -2.95 -2.49
CA ALA A 46 2.36 -1.90 -1.99
C ALA A 46 0.87 -2.29 -2.07
N ALA A 47 0.44 -2.92 -3.16
CA ALA A 47 -0.94 -3.37 -3.34
C ALA A 47 -1.35 -4.50 -2.37
N ARG A 48 -0.39 -5.36 -1.97
CA ARG A 48 -0.64 -6.38 -0.94
C ARG A 48 -0.75 -5.77 0.45
N ALA A 49 0.12 -4.82 0.77
CA ALA A 49 0.06 -4.08 2.04
C ALA A 49 -1.25 -3.29 2.15
N TYR A 50 -1.66 -2.60 1.07
CA TYR A 50 -2.93 -1.88 1.02
C TYR A 50 -4.12 -2.78 1.30
N ARG A 51 -4.22 -3.91 0.57
CA ARG A 51 -5.31 -4.87 0.77
C ARG A 51 -5.35 -5.42 2.19
N SER A 52 -4.18 -5.73 2.77
CA SER A 52 -4.10 -6.21 4.14
C SER A 52 -4.58 -5.15 5.14
N ALA A 53 -4.21 -3.88 4.93
CA ALA A 53 -4.67 -2.76 5.76
C ALA A 53 -6.18 -2.51 5.61
N VAL A 54 -6.74 -2.63 4.40
CA VAL A 54 -8.18 -2.51 4.16
C VAL A 54 -8.94 -3.65 4.85
N SER A 55 -8.52 -4.91 4.69
CA SER A 55 -9.16 -6.04 5.37
C SER A 55 -9.06 -5.94 6.89
N ALA A 56 -7.92 -5.45 7.43
CA ALA A 56 -7.81 -5.17 8.85
C ALA A 56 -8.81 -4.09 9.30
N ARG A 57 -9.01 -3.05 8.50
CA ARG A 57 -10.02 -2.00 8.77
C ARG A 57 -11.45 -2.54 8.70
N GLU A 58 -11.77 -3.36 7.71
CA GLU A 58 -13.10 -3.99 7.56
C GLU A 58 -13.41 -4.88 8.78
N ALA A 59 -12.45 -5.70 9.22
CA ALA A 59 -12.57 -6.50 10.42
C ALA A 59 -12.80 -5.66 11.70
N VAL A 60 -12.22 -4.45 11.78
CA VAL A 60 -12.44 -3.50 12.89
C VAL A 60 -13.83 -2.88 12.83
N LEU A 61 -14.28 -2.52 11.63
CA LEU A 61 -15.55 -1.83 11.43
C LEU A 61 -16.75 -2.80 11.40
N GLY A 62 -16.50 -4.10 11.32
CA GLY A 62 -17.54 -5.14 11.29
C GLY A 62 -18.34 -5.15 9.99
N ILE A 63 -17.71 -4.76 8.88
CA ILE A 63 -18.29 -4.68 7.51
C ILE A 63 -17.57 -5.61 6.56
#